data_AF-G1VSX7-F1
#
_entry.id   AF-G1VSX7-F1
#
_cell.length_a   1.000
_cell.length_b   1.000
_cell.length_c   1.000
_cell.angle_alpha   90.00
_cell.angle_beta   90.00
_cell.angle_gamma   90.00
#
_symmetry.space_group_name_H-M   'P 1'
#
loop_
_entity.id
_entity.type
_entity.pdbx_description
1 polymer ?
#
loop_
_entity_poly.entity_id
_entity_poly.type
_entity_poly.pdbx_seq_one_letter_code
_entity_poly.pdbx_strand_id
1 'polypeptide(L)'
;MKALEDCIDVRQTRREVQKHLKVLGKRMFRSQILDYMSISGSILSGSGNHGSADNGGKLLKAMEKAEQKNADIQTYIESLMNGLNKLEEEQRDILLAKYLYKLDDEEFEEQFNTSMRTIYTYIKEAEIDLAIILGCAVFK
;
A
#
# COMPACT_ATOMS: atom_id res chain seq x y z
N MET A 1 -21.88 1.26 28.75
CA MET A 1 -20.69 1.02 27.93
C MET A 1 -20.58 2.16 26.94
N LYS A 2 -19.44 2.83 26.82
CA LYS A 2 -19.18 3.73 25.67
C LYS A 2 -18.93 2.85 24.46
N ALA A 3 -19.46 3.20 23.29
CA ALA A 3 -19.12 2.48 22.08
C ALA A 3 -17.61 2.66 21.82
N LEU A 4 -16.94 1.64 21.27
CA LEU A 4 -15.51 1.71 20.94
C LEU A 4 -15.21 2.94 20.04
N GLU A 5 -16.16 3.25 19.17
CA GLU A 5 -16.17 4.42 18.28
C GLU A 5 -16.10 5.76 19.02
N ASP A 6 -16.70 5.87 20.21
CA ASP A 6 -16.68 7.12 21.00
C ASP A 6 -15.27 7.42 21.55
N CYS A 7 -14.50 6.36 21.79
CA CYS A 7 -13.14 6.42 22.32
C CYS A 7 -12.08 6.68 21.25
N ILE A 8 -12.42 6.53 19.97
CA ILE A 8 -11.47 6.67 18.85
C ILE A 8 -11.41 8.14 18.38
N ASP A 9 -10.20 8.67 18.20
CA ASP A 9 -9.98 9.84 17.37
C ASP A 9 -10.05 9.43 15.90
N VAL A 10 -11.25 9.55 15.33
CA VAL A 10 -11.54 9.19 13.93
C VAL A 10 -10.61 9.92 12.97
N ARG A 11 -10.30 11.19 13.23
CA ARG A 11 -9.49 11.99 12.30
C ARG A 11 -8.04 11.53 12.31
N GLN A 12 -7.48 11.27 13.48
CA GLN A 12 -6.09 10.84 13.61
C GLN A 12 -5.92 9.39 13.15
N THR A 13 -6.83 8.50 13.55
CA THR A 13 -6.88 7.10 13.13
C THR A 13 -6.88 6.96 11.61
N ARG A 14 -7.78 7.69 10.93
CA ARG A 14 -7.84 7.67 9.47
C ARG A 14 -6.56 8.18 8.83
N ARG A 15 -5.88 9.17 9.42
CA ARG A 15 -4.59 9.63 8.89
C ARG A 15 -3.51 8.56 9.01
N GLU A 16 -3.47 7.80 10.09
CA GLU A 16 -2.48 6.72 10.26
C GLU A 16 -2.70 5.61 9.23
N VAL A 17 -3.92 5.09 9.10
CA VAL A 17 -4.21 4.01 8.13
C VAL A 17 -3.99 4.44 6.68
N GLN A 18 -4.33 5.69 6.34
CA GLN A 18 -4.12 6.23 5.00
C GLN A 18 -2.64 6.32 4.62
N LYS A 19 -1.72 6.47 5.58
CA LYS A 19 -0.27 6.40 5.28
C LYS A 19 0.09 4.99 4.80
N HIS A 20 -0.43 3.96 5.46
CA HIS A 20 -0.18 2.57 5.09
C HIS A 20 -0.75 2.24 3.70
N LEU A 21 -2.01 2.59 3.44
CA LEU A 21 -2.68 2.38 2.16
C LEU A 21 -2.00 3.12 1.00
N LYS A 22 -1.50 4.33 1.22
CA LYS A 22 -0.72 5.07 0.20
C LYS A 22 0.62 4.40 -0.12
N VAL A 23 1.26 3.75 0.86
CA VAL A 23 2.48 2.97 0.60
C VAL A 23 2.16 1.76 -0.28
N LEU A 24 1.06 1.06 -0.01
CA LEU A 24 0.59 -0.06 -0.84
C LEU A 24 0.42 0.35 -2.30
N GLY A 25 -0.39 1.38 -2.55
CA GLY A 25 -0.65 1.87 -3.92
C GLY A 25 0.63 2.28 -4.66
N LYS A 26 1.57 2.94 -3.97
CA LYS A 26 2.86 3.33 -4.58
C LYS A 26 3.74 2.13 -4.92
N ARG A 27 3.78 1.10 -4.06
CA ARG A 27 4.67 -0.05 -4.22
C ARG A 27 4.15 -1.04 -5.25
N MET A 28 2.84 -1.32 -5.25
CA MET A 28 2.22 -2.20 -6.24
C MET A 28 2.31 -1.61 -7.65
N PHE A 29 2.06 -0.31 -7.81
CA PHE A 29 2.24 0.38 -9.08
C PHE A 29 3.70 0.37 -9.57
N ARG A 30 4.67 0.54 -8.65
CA ARG A 30 6.09 0.49 -8.99
C ARG A 30 6.56 -0.91 -9.38
N SER A 31 6.01 -1.97 -8.77
CA SER A 31 6.29 -3.36 -9.17
C SER A 31 5.87 -3.57 -10.62
N GLN A 32 4.63 -3.21 -10.96
CA GLN A 32 4.10 -3.34 -12.33
C GLN A 32 4.96 -2.60 -13.37
N ILE A 33 5.45 -1.40 -13.03
CA ILE A 33 6.36 -0.65 -13.91
C ILE A 33 7.73 -1.34 -14.04
N LEU A 34 8.32 -1.82 -12.95
CA LEU A 34 9.63 -2.50 -12.97
C LEU A 34 9.57 -3.84 -13.70
N ASP A 35 8.46 -4.58 -13.56
CA ASP A 35 8.20 -5.81 -14.30
C ASP A 35 8.09 -5.50 -15.81
N TYR A 36 7.34 -4.46 -16.19
CA TYR A 36 7.28 -3.99 -17.58
C TYR A 36 8.65 -3.55 -18.12
N MET A 37 9.44 -2.82 -17.33
CA MET A 37 10.78 -2.37 -17.71
C MET A 37 11.81 -3.50 -17.76
N SER A 38 11.69 -4.55 -16.95
CA SER A 38 12.58 -5.73 -16.99
C SER A 38 12.28 -6.59 -18.22
N ILE A 39 10.99 -6.76 -18.54
CA ILE A 39 10.53 -7.40 -19.78
C ILE A 39 11.03 -6.60 -21.00
N SER A 40 10.95 -5.27 -20.95
CA SER A 40 11.39 -4.40 -22.06
C SER A 40 12.91 -4.20 -22.13
N GLY A 41 13.61 -4.26 -21.00
CA GLY A 41 15.06 -4.02 -20.85
C GLY A 41 15.93 -5.25 -21.14
N SER A 42 15.31 -6.43 -21.30
CA SER A 42 15.96 -7.64 -21.81
C SER A 42 16.53 -7.48 -23.24
N ILE A 43 16.29 -6.33 -23.89
CA ILE A 43 16.78 -5.98 -25.24
C ILE A 43 18.13 -5.23 -25.18
N LEU A 44 18.60 -4.77 -24.01
CA LEU A 44 19.82 -3.96 -23.89
C LEU A 44 20.76 -4.49 -22.79
N SER A 45 21.43 -5.61 -23.02
CA SER A 45 22.67 -5.89 -22.29
C SER A 45 23.76 -6.41 -23.23
N GLY A 46 24.49 -5.44 -23.78
CA GLY A 46 25.81 -5.63 -24.36
C GLY A 46 26.74 -4.53 -23.83
N SER A 47 27.98 -4.93 -23.49
CA SER A 47 29.13 -4.10 -23.07
C SER A 47 29.04 -3.54 -21.63
N GLY A 48 30.06 -3.57 -20.78
CA GLY A 48 31.48 -3.84 -20.93
C GLY A 48 32.19 -3.44 -19.62
N ASN A 49 33.28 -4.15 -19.33
CA ASN A 49 34.12 -4.17 -18.13
C ASN A 49 34.81 -2.83 -17.77
N HIS A 50 34.94 -2.46 -16.48
CA HIS A 50 36.24 -2.12 -15.87
C HIS A 50 36.20 -1.91 -14.34
N GLY A 51 37.22 -2.44 -13.66
CA GLY A 51 37.30 -2.57 -12.21
C GLY A 51 37.88 -1.36 -11.48
N SER A 52 37.35 -1.15 -10.28
CA SER A 52 38.01 -0.46 -9.17
C SER A 52 37.58 -1.16 -7.86
N ALA A 53 38.51 -1.86 -7.23
CA ALA A 53 38.23 -2.82 -6.14
C ALA A 53 37.61 -2.17 -4.89
N ASP A 54 37.89 -0.89 -4.62
CA ASP A 54 37.35 -0.17 -3.46
C ASP A 54 35.89 0.28 -3.66
N ASN A 55 35.49 0.47 -4.93
CA ASN A 55 34.10 0.72 -5.29
C ASN A 55 33.27 -0.57 -5.30
N GLY A 56 33.88 -1.72 -5.58
CA GLY A 56 33.22 -3.03 -5.55
C GLY A 56 32.67 -3.38 -4.17
N GLY A 57 33.45 -3.18 -3.11
CA GLY A 57 33.00 -3.43 -1.72
C GLY A 57 31.90 -2.46 -1.25
N LYS A 58 31.99 -1.18 -1.63
CA LYS A 58 30.94 -0.17 -1.35
C LYS A 58 29.65 -0.47 -2.14
N LEU A 59 29.78 -0.93 -3.38
CA LEU A 59 28.66 -1.35 -4.23
C LEU A 59 27.98 -2.61 -3.66
N LEU A 60 28.75 -3.65 -3.31
CA LEU A 60 28.22 -4.87 -2.67
C LEU A 60 27.42 -4.55 -1.39
N LYS A 61 27.98 -3.69 -0.51
CA LYS A 61 27.29 -3.27 0.71
C LYS A 61 26.03 -2.42 0.43
N ALA A 62 26.04 -1.64 -0.64
CA ALA A 62 24.85 -0.88 -1.06
C ALA A 62 23.78 -1.81 -1.65
N MET A 63 24.17 -2.83 -2.40
CA MET A 63 23.28 -3.86 -2.94
C MET A 63 22.66 -4.68 -1.82
N GLU A 64 23.44 -5.19 -0.87
CA GLU A 64 22.96 -5.94 0.30
C GLU A 64 21.97 -5.11 1.13
N LYS A 65 22.27 -3.83 1.36
CA LYS A 65 21.33 -2.91 2.04
C LYS A 65 20.05 -2.66 1.23
N ALA A 66 20.13 -2.62 -0.09
CA ALA A 66 18.96 -2.44 -0.95
C ALA A 66 18.08 -3.70 -0.94
N GLU A 67 18.70 -4.88 -0.96
CA GLU A 67 18.03 -6.18 -0.88
C GLU A 67 17.33 -6.36 0.47
N GLN A 68 18.01 -6.08 1.58
CA GLN A 68 17.38 -6.11 2.91
C GLN A 68 16.20 -5.15 3.00
N LYS A 69 16.35 -3.91 2.50
CA LYS A 69 15.23 -2.95 2.46
C LYS A 69 14.06 -3.44 1.62
N ASN A 70 14.33 -4.13 0.52
CA ASN A 70 13.28 -4.71 -0.32
C ASN A 70 12.56 -5.85 0.41
N ALA A 71 13.28 -6.72 1.11
CA ALA A 71 12.69 -7.76 1.95
C ALA A 71 11.80 -7.16 3.05
N ASP A 72 12.30 -6.15 3.78
CA ASP A 72 11.52 -5.45 4.82
C ASP A 72 10.23 -4.84 4.25
N ILE A 73 10.30 -4.27 3.03
CA ILE A 73 9.13 -3.72 2.33
C ILE A 73 8.15 -4.82 1.93
N GLN A 74 8.63 -5.97 1.45
CA GLN A 74 7.79 -7.11 1.09
C GLN A 74 7.04 -7.63 2.32
N THR A 75 7.75 -7.88 3.42
CA THR A 75 7.13 -8.30 4.69
C THR A 75 6.11 -7.27 5.20
N TYR A 76 6.41 -5.98 5.06
CA TYR A 76 5.46 -4.92 5.42
C TYR A 76 4.20 -4.92 4.53
N ILE A 77 4.35 -5.11 3.21
CA ILE A 77 3.22 -5.21 2.28
C ILE A 77 2.38 -6.46 2.59
N GLU A 78 3.01 -7.60 2.85
CA GLU A 78 2.34 -8.83 3.24
C GLU A 78 1.53 -8.64 4.52
N SER A 79 2.10 -7.98 5.54
CA SER A 79 1.40 -7.65 6.77
C SER A 79 0.16 -6.77 6.52
N LEU A 80 0.29 -5.76 5.66
CA LEU A 80 -0.81 -4.88 5.30
C LEU A 80 -1.91 -5.61 4.49
N MET A 81 -1.53 -6.46 3.54
CA MET A 81 -2.45 -7.30 2.77
C MET A 81 -3.19 -8.29 3.67
N ASN A 82 -2.49 -8.89 4.64
CA ASN A 82 -3.11 -9.75 5.64
C ASN A 82 -4.12 -8.99 6.53
N GLY A 83 -3.86 -7.71 6.82
CA GLY A 83 -4.82 -6.84 7.48
C GLY A 83 -6.06 -6.57 6.62
N LEU A 84 -5.86 -6.23 5.35
CA LEU A 84 -6.95 -6.03 4.38
C LEU A 84 -7.81 -7.29 4.18
N ASN A 85 -7.21 -8.47 4.20
CA ASN A 85 -7.92 -9.75 4.07
C ASN A 85 -8.79 -10.11 5.29
N LYS A 86 -8.61 -9.42 6.43
CA LYS A 86 -9.45 -9.57 7.63
C LYS A 86 -10.68 -8.65 7.64
N LEU A 87 -10.73 -7.66 6.74
CA LEU A 87 -11.93 -6.86 6.55
C LEU A 87 -13.03 -7.68 5.87
N GLU A 88 -14.26 -7.19 6.00
CA GLU A 88 -15.35 -7.63 5.13
C GLU A 88 -15.00 -7.37 3.66
N GLU A 89 -15.54 -8.20 2.76
CA GLU A 89 -15.22 -8.16 1.33
C GLU A 89 -15.51 -6.78 0.72
N GLU A 90 -16.68 -6.22 0.98
CA GLU A 90 -17.06 -4.89 0.48
C GLU A 90 -16.13 -3.78 0.99
N GLN A 91 -15.72 -3.85 2.27
CA GLN A 91 -14.79 -2.89 2.87
C GLN A 91 -13.37 -3.03 2.30
N ARG A 92 -12.92 -4.25 2.03
CA ARG A 92 -11.63 -4.46 1.37
C ARG A 92 -11.67 -3.90 -0.05
N ASP A 93 -12.71 -4.23 -0.81
CA ASP A 93 -12.82 -3.88 -2.22
C ASP A 93 -12.91 -2.36 -2.42
N ILE A 94 -13.65 -1.66 -1.57
CA ILE A 94 -13.75 -0.18 -1.63
C ILE A 94 -12.42 0.51 -1.31
N LEU A 95 -11.62 -0.06 -0.39
CA LEU A 95 -10.28 0.47 -0.08
C LEU A 95 -9.29 0.18 -1.22
N LEU A 96 -9.35 -1.01 -1.84
CA LEU A 96 -8.51 -1.34 -2.99
C LEU A 96 -8.86 -0.47 -4.20
N ALA A 97 -10.15 -0.29 -4.52
CA ALA A 97 -10.63 0.63 -5.54
C ALA A 97 -10.01 2.03 -5.36
N LYS A 98 -10.00 2.53 -4.12
CA LYS A 98 -9.52 3.88 -3.82
C LYS A 98 -8.01 4.03 -3.86
N TYR A 99 -7.29 3.12 -3.20
CA TYR A 99 -5.88 3.31 -2.90
C TYR A 99 -4.95 2.54 -3.83
N LEU A 100 -5.41 1.42 -4.39
CA LEU A 100 -4.65 0.61 -5.33
C LEU A 100 -4.99 0.97 -6.77
N TYR A 101 -6.28 0.86 -7.15
CA TYR A 101 -6.74 1.11 -8.52
C TYR A 101 -6.93 2.60 -8.82
N LYS A 102 -7.18 3.41 -7.78
CA LYS A 102 -7.37 4.87 -7.87
C LYS A 102 -8.50 5.26 -8.82
N LEU A 103 -9.62 4.57 -8.70
CA LEU A 103 -10.80 4.88 -9.49
C LEU A 103 -11.28 6.31 -9.23
N ASP A 104 -11.81 6.93 -10.27
CA ASP A 104 -12.49 8.21 -10.16
C ASP A 104 -13.93 8.06 -9.65
N ASP A 105 -14.58 9.19 -9.40
CA ASP A 105 -15.90 9.23 -8.79
C ASP A 105 -16.96 8.53 -9.68
N GLU A 106 -16.86 8.60 -11.01
CA GLU A 106 -17.82 7.95 -11.93
C GLU A 106 -17.62 6.42 -11.91
N GLU A 107 -16.37 5.97 -11.99
CA GLU A 107 -16.00 4.56 -11.90
C GLU A 107 -16.43 3.95 -10.55
N PHE A 108 -16.35 4.71 -9.46
CA PHE A 108 -16.82 4.29 -8.14
C PHE A 108 -18.34 4.10 -8.10
N GLU A 109 -19.11 5.07 -8.61
CA GLU A 109 -20.57 4.96 -8.60
C GLU A 109 -21.05 3.80 -9.47
N GLU A 110 -20.38 3.54 -10.60
CA GLU A 110 -20.65 2.40 -11.47
C GLU A 110 -20.32 1.07 -10.76
N GLN A 111 -19.12 0.94 -10.18
CA GLN A 111 -18.67 -0.31 -9.57
C GLN A 111 -19.52 -0.72 -8.36
N PHE A 112 -19.87 0.25 -7.49
CA PHE A 112 -20.58 -0.02 -6.24
C PHE A 112 -22.09 0.25 -6.34
N ASN A 113 -22.57 0.66 -7.52
CA ASN A 113 -23.98 0.95 -7.82
C ASN A 113 -24.64 1.85 -6.75
N THR A 114 -23.92 2.88 -6.30
CA THR A 114 -24.37 3.78 -5.24
C THR A 114 -23.71 5.15 -5.36
N SER A 115 -24.29 6.17 -4.72
CA SER A 115 -23.76 7.53 -4.81
C SER A 115 -22.42 7.69 -4.09
N MET A 116 -21.57 8.60 -4.58
CA MET A 116 -20.31 8.94 -3.94
C MET A 116 -20.47 9.35 -2.48
N ARG A 117 -21.58 10.03 -2.13
CA ARG A 117 -21.86 10.41 -0.75
C ARG A 117 -21.91 9.20 0.19
N THR A 118 -22.52 8.11 -0.27
CA THR A 118 -22.62 6.85 0.48
C THR A 118 -21.25 6.16 0.50
N ILE A 119 -20.57 6.09 -0.64
CA ILE A 119 -19.21 5.53 -0.79
C ILE A 119 -18.23 6.18 0.18
N TYR A 120 -18.27 7.51 0.34
CA TYR A 120 -17.41 8.21 1.29
C TYR A 120 -17.65 7.83 2.76
N THR A 121 -18.86 7.38 3.11
CA THR A 121 -19.17 6.87 4.45
C THR A 121 -18.56 5.48 4.63
N TYR A 122 -18.79 4.57 3.68
CA TYR A 122 -18.21 3.23 3.70
C TYR A 122 -16.68 3.23 3.72
N ILE A 123 -16.05 4.13 2.96
CA ILE A 123 -14.58 4.31 3.01
C ILE A 123 -14.13 4.73 4.41
N LYS A 124 -14.87 5.61 5.10
CA LYS A 124 -14.49 6.05 6.45
C LYS A 124 -14.56 4.90 7.44
N GLU A 125 -15.61 4.10 7.37
CA GLU A 125 -15.82 2.94 8.23
C GLU A 125 -14.73 1.89 7.97
N ALA A 126 -14.51 1.51 6.71
CA ALA A 126 -13.46 0.58 6.32
C ALA A 126 -12.05 1.03 6.75
N GLU A 127 -11.76 2.34 6.67
CA GLU A 127 -10.48 2.90 7.17
C GLU A 127 -10.32 2.73 8.68
N ILE A 128 -11.38 2.93 9.46
CA ILE A 128 -11.34 2.76 10.92
C ILE A 128 -11.15 1.29 11.29
N ASP A 129 -11.93 0.39 10.66
CA ASP A 129 -11.85 -1.05 10.93
C ASP A 129 -10.48 -1.60 10.57
N LEU A 130 -9.91 -1.17 9.44
CA LEU A 130 -8.56 -1.55 9.07
C LEU A 130 -7.54 -1.04 10.08
N ALA A 131 -7.70 0.19 10.59
CA ALA A 131 -6.80 0.73 11.60
C ALA A 131 -6.86 -0.06 12.92
N ILE A 132 -8.03 -0.56 13.30
CA ILE A 132 -8.20 -1.44 14.45
C ILE A 132 -7.49 -2.78 14.20
N ILE A 133 -7.70 -3.40 13.04
CA ILE A 133 -7.06 -4.66 12.65
C ILE A 133 -5.53 -4.55 12.64
N LEU A 134 -5.01 -3.43 12.14
CA LEU A 134 -3.57 -3.15 12.08
C LEU A 134 -2.99 -2.69 13.42
N GLY A 135 -3.83 -2.43 14.43
CA GLY A 135 -3.41 -1.94 15.74
C GLY A 135 -2.87 -0.51 15.71
N CYS A 136 -3.28 0.31 14.73
CA CYS A 136 -2.88 1.72 14.58
C CYS A 136 -4.03 2.71 14.84
N ALA A 137 -5.15 2.24 15.39
CA ALA A 137 -6.22 3.11 15.89
C ALA A 137 -5.70 4.03 17.01
N VAL A 138 -6.12 5.29 16.98
CA VAL A 138 -5.74 6.30 17.97
C VAL A 138 -6.94 6.60 18.87
N PHE A 139 -6.73 6.51 20.17
CA PHE A 139 -7.76 6.74 21.19
C PHE A 139 -7.64 8.15 21.81
N LYS A 140 -8.77 8.71 22.24
CA LYS A 140 -8.89 10.03 22.89
C LYS A 140 -8.50 10.01 24.36
#